data_AF-A0A067EQY5-F1
#
_entry.id   AF-A0A067EQY5-F1
#
_cell.length_a   1.000
_cell.length_b   1.000
_cell.length_c   1.000
_cell.angle_alpha   90.00
_cell.angle_beta   90.00
_cell.angle_gamma   90.00
#
_symmetry.space_group_name_H-M   'P 1'
#
loop_
_entity.id
_entity.type
_entity.pdbx_description
1 polymer ?
#
loop_
_entity_poly.entity_id
_entity_poly.type
_entity_poly.pdbx_seq_one_letter_code
_entity_poly.pdbx_strand_id
1 'polypeptide(L)'
;MLSLQHKLVVAQFLVTALVLTSINLITANGSVCYVKIYLTAKSPPQPNSELHLEIEKCTSHCIAVRKFSRFFKDDNVNKEVEVLMNSLNLHFMGNTSILEDKKKKSYTIAQYNSSYHQARHLNECG
;
A
#
# COMPACT_ATOMS: atom_id res chain seq x y z
N MET A 1 7.27 12.21 2.65
CA MET A 1 6.28 12.49 1.58
C MET A 1 6.70 13.64 0.65
N LEU A 2 7.12 14.80 1.17
CA LEU A 2 7.63 15.93 0.35
C LEU A 2 8.83 15.58 -0.56
N SER A 3 9.72 14.70 -0.10
CA SER A 3 10.92 14.31 -0.85
C SER A 3 10.63 13.55 -2.16
N LEU A 4 9.53 12.79 -2.23
CA LEU A 4 9.14 12.12 -3.48
C LEU A 4 8.45 13.06 -4.46
N GLN A 5 7.68 14.05 -3.99
CA GLN A 5 7.03 15.03 -4.86
C GLN A 5 8.02 15.96 -5.55
N HIS A 6 9.14 16.30 -4.89
CA HIS A 6 10.18 17.15 -5.48
C HIS A 6 11.09 16.47 -6.49
N LYS A 7 11.11 15.13 -6.56
CA LYS A 7 12.05 14.36 -7.41
C LYS A 7 11.45 13.83 -8.71
N LEU A 8 10.14 13.91 -8.92
CA LEU A 8 9.48 13.55 -10.18
C LEU A 8 9.29 14.80 -11.06
N VAL A 9 10.34 15.22 -11.76
CA VAL A 9 10.33 16.27 -12.80
C VAL A 9 10.98 15.65 -14.04
N VAL A 10 10.29 15.48 -15.17
CA VAL A 10 10.21 16.47 -16.29
C VAL A 10 8.81 16.59 -16.92
N ALA A 11 7.83 15.78 -16.50
CA ALA A 11 6.44 15.89 -16.97
C ALA A 11 5.50 16.13 -15.79
N GLN A 12 4.69 17.19 -15.86
CA GLN A 12 3.58 17.39 -14.91
C GLN A 12 2.49 16.37 -15.27
N PHE A 13 2.30 15.36 -14.44
CA PHE A 13 1.15 14.45 -14.54
C PHE A 13 0.33 14.53 -13.26
N LEU A 14 -1.00 14.40 -13.42
CA LEU A 14 -1.91 14.39 -12.30
C LEU A 14 -1.67 13.11 -11.49
N VAL A 15 -1.14 13.29 -10.29
CA VAL A 15 -1.07 12.24 -9.29
C VAL A 15 -2.47 12.05 -8.72
N THR A 16 -2.98 10.82 -8.72
CA THR A 16 -4.22 10.52 -8.01
C THR A 16 -4.02 10.68 -6.50
N ALA A 17 -5.06 11.05 -5.76
CA ALA A 17 -4.99 11.28 -4.32
C ALA A 17 -4.59 10.06 -3.46
N LEU A 18 -4.45 8.87 -4.06
CA LEU A 18 -4.13 7.62 -3.39
C LEU A 18 -2.63 7.29 -3.51
N VAL A 19 -1.97 7.14 -2.37
CA VAL A 19 -0.63 6.54 -2.26
C VAL A 19 -0.80 5.15 -1.68
N LEU A 20 -0.28 4.13 -2.37
CA LEU A 20 -0.21 2.78 -1.85
C LEU A 20 1.19 2.51 -1.28
N THR A 21 1.24 1.91 -0.11
CA THR A 21 2.47 1.39 0.48
C THR A 21 2.32 -0.10 0.68
N SER A 22 3.06 -0.90 -0.08
CA SER A 22 3.11 -2.36 0.07
C SER A 22 4.32 -2.75 0.90
N ILE A 23 4.08 -3.42 2.01
CA ILE A 23 5.11 -3.89 2.93
C ILE A 23 5.18 -5.41 2.80
N ASN A 24 6.34 -5.92 2.38
CA ASN A 24 6.63 -7.34 2.34
C ASN A 24 7.57 -7.68 3.48
N LEU A 25 7.06 -8.36 4.51
CA LEU A 25 7.87 -8.83 5.64
C LEU A 25 8.58 -10.13 5.22
N ILE A 26 9.86 -10.06 4.88
CA ILE A 26 10.68 -11.24 4.57
C ILE A 26 11.29 -11.74 5.89
N THR A 27 10.95 -12.96 6.30
CA THR A 27 11.51 -13.59 7.50
C THR A 27 12.93 -14.07 7.24
N ALA A 28 13.91 -13.16 7.39
CA ALA A 28 15.32 -13.41 7.79
C ALA A 28 16.17 -12.13 7.74
N ASN A 29 15.91 -11.22 6.77
CA ASN A 29 16.86 -10.15 6.40
C ASN A 29 16.27 -8.72 6.42
N GLY A 30 15.08 -8.51 6.99
CA GLY A 30 14.42 -7.19 7.08
C GLY A 30 13.12 -7.09 6.26
N SER A 31 12.48 -5.93 6.30
CA SER A 31 11.27 -5.63 5.53
C SER A 31 11.62 -4.91 4.23
N VAL A 32 10.92 -5.25 3.14
CA VAL A 32 10.99 -4.50 1.89
C VAL A 32 9.72 -3.69 1.75
N CYS A 33 9.88 -2.39 1.54
CA CYS A 33 8.78 -1.44 1.39
C CYS A 33 8.76 -0.89 -0.04
N TYR A 34 7.61 -1.02 -0.70
CA TYR A 34 7.35 -0.44 -2.01
C TYR A 34 6.30 0.66 -1.87
N VAL A 35 6.61 1.86 -2.36
CA VAL A 35 5.64 2.96 -2.46
C VAL A 35 5.19 3.04 -3.91
N LYS A 36 3.88 2.87 -4.13
CA LYS A 36 3.26 2.92 -5.45
C LYS A 36 2.31 4.12 -5.52
N ILE A 37 2.33 4.80 -6.65
CA ILE A 37 1.44 5.91 -6.96
C ILE A 37 0.71 5.55 -8.24
N TYR A 38 -0.62 5.67 -8.23
CA TYR A 38 -1.40 5.42 -9.44
C TYR A 38 -1.26 6.58 -10.42
N LEU A 39 -1.00 6.21 -11.67
CA LEU A 39 -0.93 7.14 -12.80
C LEU A 39 -2.19 6.96 -13.66
N THR A 40 -2.86 8.06 -14.00
CA THR A 40 -4.00 8.06 -14.93
C THR A 40 -3.57 8.18 -16.40
N ALA A 41 -2.29 8.41 -16.65
CA ALA A 41 -1.75 8.60 -17.98
C ALA A 41 -1.76 7.29 -18.78
N LYS A 42 -2.37 7.30 -19.97
CA LYS A 42 -2.31 6.18 -20.91
C LYS A 42 -0.89 5.91 -21.44
N SER A 43 -0.05 6.95 -21.42
CA SER A 43 1.35 6.92 -21.83
C SER A 43 2.19 7.61 -20.76
N PRO A 44 2.53 6.92 -19.66
CA PRO A 44 3.34 7.51 -18.59
C PRO A 44 4.74 7.89 -19.11
N PRO A 45 5.32 9.00 -18.64
CA PRO A 45 6.68 9.40 -19.02
C PRO A 45 7.69 8.36 -18.53
N GLN A 46 8.80 8.19 -19.25
CA GLN A 46 9.87 7.30 -18.83
C GLN A 46 10.46 7.79 -17.49
N PRO A 47 10.66 6.89 -16.49
CA PRO A 47 11.25 7.28 -15.22
C PRO A 47 12.68 7.78 -15.40
N ASN A 48 13.09 8.74 -14.59
CA ASN A 48 14.49 9.16 -14.52
C ASN A 48 15.35 7.97 -14.04
N SER A 49 16.38 7.61 -14.81
CA SER A 49 17.28 6.49 -14.54
C SER A 49 18.09 6.62 -13.25
N GLU A 50 18.29 7.84 -12.74
CA GLU A 50 18.94 8.07 -11.44
C GLU A 50 18.02 7.75 -10.26
N LEU A 51 16.71 7.62 -10.51
CA LEU A 51 15.72 7.22 -9.52
C LEU A 51 15.42 5.74 -9.68
N HIS A 52 15.37 5.00 -8.58
CA HIS A 52 14.95 3.59 -8.58
C HIS A 52 13.42 3.48 -8.70
N LEU A 53 12.89 3.91 -9.85
CA LEU A 53 11.47 3.93 -10.16
C LEU A 53 11.17 3.01 -11.33
N GLU A 54 10.09 2.25 -11.20
CA GLU A 54 9.60 1.35 -12.24
C GLU A 54 8.13 1.65 -12.54
N ILE A 55 7.75 1.50 -13.81
CA ILE A 55 6.35 1.57 -14.22
C ILE A 55 5.81 0.15 -14.24
N GLU A 56 4.90 -0.12 -13.32
CA GLU A 56 4.24 -1.42 -13.20
C GLU A 56 2.83 -1.34 -13.79
N LYS A 57 2.44 -2.36 -14.56
CA LYS A 57 1.04 -2.52 -14.99
C LYS A 57 0.24 -3.10 -13.83
N CYS A 58 -0.77 -2.35 -13.36
CA CYS A 58 -1.66 -2.85 -12.31
C CYS A 58 -2.43 -4.08 -12.79
N THR A 59 -2.26 -5.21 -12.10
CA THR A 59 -3.04 -6.43 -12.33
C THR A 59 -4.29 -6.42 -11.45
N SER A 60 -5.41 -6.94 -11.98
CA SER A 60 -6.64 -7.06 -11.21
C SER A 60 -6.50 -8.17 -10.16
N HIS A 61 -6.76 -7.84 -8.91
CA HIS A 61 -6.81 -8.79 -7.80
C HIS A 61 -7.83 -8.32 -6.76
N CYS A 62 -8.43 -9.28 -6.04
CA CYS A 62 -9.37 -9.01 -4.97
C CYS A 62 -8.61 -8.95 -3.64
N ILE A 63 -8.83 -7.89 -2.88
CA ILE A 63 -8.21 -7.69 -1.56
C ILE A 63 -9.33 -7.47 -0.54
N ALA A 64 -9.22 -8.11 0.61
CA ALA A 64 -10.06 -7.78 1.76
C ALA A 64 -9.49 -6.53 2.44
N VAL A 65 -10.32 -5.50 2.64
CA VAL A 65 -9.85 -4.21 3.17
C VAL A 65 -10.49 -3.87 4.51
N ARG A 66 -9.70 -3.22 5.37
CA ARG A 66 -10.16 -2.63 6.64
C ARG A 66 -9.88 -1.14 6.66
N LYS A 67 -10.91 -0.34 6.97
CA LYS A 67 -10.83 1.13 7.07
C LYS A 67 -10.43 1.56 8.48
N PHE A 68 -9.60 2.59 8.59
CA PHE A 68 -9.19 3.18 9.87
C PHE A 68 -8.97 4.70 9.78
N SER A 69 -9.25 5.41 10.86
CA SER A 69 -9.23 6.89 10.93
C SER A 69 -7.90 7.48 11.40
N ARG A 70 -7.01 6.65 11.96
CA ARG A 70 -5.74 7.13 12.51
C ARG A 70 -4.73 7.43 11.41
N PHE A 71 -3.88 8.42 11.67
CA PHE A 71 -2.73 8.69 10.81
C PHE A 71 -1.77 7.49 10.79
N PHE A 72 -1.11 7.33 9.64
CA PHE A 72 -0.13 6.28 9.41
C PHE A 72 1.05 6.39 10.40
N LYS A 73 1.12 5.45 11.34
CA LYS A 73 2.27 5.12 12.17
C LYS A 73 2.31 3.59 12.27
N ASP A 74 3.51 3.01 12.23
CA ASP A 74 3.73 1.56 12.10
C ASP A 74 2.94 0.74 13.13
N ASP A 75 2.92 1.16 14.39
CA ASP A 75 2.22 0.45 15.48
C ASP A 75 0.70 0.42 15.32
N ASN A 76 0.11 1.41 14.65
CA ASN A 76 -1.33 1.44 14.42
C ASN A 76 -1.72 0.49 13.30
N VAL A 77 -0.93 0.44 12.22
CA VAL A 77 -1.25 -0.40 11.06
C VAL A 77 -1.14 -1.88 11.39
N ASN A 78 -0.10 -2.28 12.13
CA ASN A 78 0.07 -3.67 12.53
C ASN A 78 -1.15 -4.20 13.30
N LYS A 79 -1.75 -3.36 14.17
CA LYS A 79 -2.98 -3.71 14.91
C LYS A 79 -4.19 -3.84 13.99
N GLU A 80 -4.38 -2.92 13.04
CA GLU A 80 -5.51 -3.01 12.12
C GLU A 80 -5.39 -4.23 11.19
N VAL A 81 -4.17 -4.55 10.72
CA VAL A 81 -3.88 -5.76 9.93
C VAL A 81 -4.17 -7.02 10.75
N GLU A 82 -3.74 -7.08 12.01
CA GLU A 82 -4.03 -8.21 12.90
C GLU A 82 -5.54 -8.42 13.09
N VAL A 83 -6.30 -7.34 13.32
CA VAL A 83 -7.76 -7.42 13.46
C VAL A 83 -8.41 -7.90 12.16
N LEU A 84 -7.95 -7.42 10.99
CA LEU A 84 -8.43 -7.90 9.69
C LEU A 84 -8.17 -9.41 9.54
N MET A 85 -6.94 -9.86 9.80
CA MET A 85 -6.57 -11.27 9.70
C MET A 85 -7.41 -12.15 10.64
N ASN A 86 -7.64 -11.70 11.87
CA ASN A 86 -8.50 -12.43 12.81
C ASN A 86 -9.95 -12.51 12.32
N SER A 87 -10.48 -11.43 11.75
CA SER A 87 -11.83 -11.42 11.17
C SER A 87 -11.95 -12.37 9.97
N LEU A 88 -10.95 -12.39 9.09
CA LEU A 88 -10.92 -13.30 7.95
C LEU A 88 -10.80 -14.75 8.42
N ASN A 89 -9.93 -15.02 9.39
CA ASN A 89 -9.76 -16.35 9.98
C ASN A 89 -11.09 -16.91 10.50
N LEU A 90 -11.83 -16.11 11.27
CA LEU A 90 -13.15 -16.49 11.79
C LEU A 90 -14.15 -16.74 10.67
N HIS A 91 -14.16 -15.90 9.64
CA HIS A 91 -15.07 -16.02 8.50
C HIS A 91 -14.79 -17.27 7.65
N PHE A 92 -13.54 -17.71 7.56
CA PHE A 92 -13.11 -18.83 6.72
C PHE A 92 -12.82 -20.13 7.50
N MET A 93 -13.30 -20.26 8.76
CA MET A 93 -13.17 -21.49 9.57
C MET A 93 -13.88 -22.70 8.89
N GLY A 94 -13.23 -23.28 7.88
CA GLY A 94 -13.70 -24.39 7.04
C GLY A 94 -12.83 -24.61 5.80
N ASN A 95 -12.19 -23.55 5.26
CA ASN A 95 -11.34 -23.61 4.05
C ASN A 95 -9.94 -23.06 4.37
N THR A 96 -9.11 -23.88 5.01
CA THR A 96 -7.78 -23.50 5.53
C THR A 96 -6.75 -23.19 4.44
N SER A 97 -7.01 -23.52 3.17
CA SER A 97 -6.05 -23.33 2.07
C SER A 97 -5.80 -21.86 1.69
N ILE A 98 -6.67 -20.92 2.08
CA ILE A 98 -6.51 -19.49 1.79
C ILE A 98 -5.46 -18.84 2.72
N LEU A 99 -5.19 -19.45 3.88
CA LEU A 99 -4.39 -18.84 4.95
C LEU A 99 -3.10 -19.61 5.28
N GLU A 100 -2.61 -20.44 4.36
CA GLU A 100 -1.40 -21.25 4.54
C GLU A 100 -0.12 -20.41 4.51
N ASP A 101 -0.16 -19.17 4.01
CA ASP A 101 1.03 -18.29 3.94
C ASP A 101 1.30 -17.51 5.24
N LYS A 102 1.08 -18.15 6.40
CA LYS A 102 1.35 -17.58 7.75
C LYS A 102 2.78 -17.07 7.93
N LYS A 103 3.72 -17.46 7.04
CA LYS A 103 5.13 -17.06 7.08
C LYS A 103 5.45 -15.82 6.24
N LYS A 104 4.59 -15.41 5.29
CA LYS A 104 4.75 -14.17 4.52
C LYS A 104 3.61 -13.21 4.84
N LYS A 105 3.80 -12.39 5.88
CA LYS A 105 2.91 -11.26 6.15
C LYS A 105 3.26 -10.14 5.17
N SER A 106 2.69 -10.17 3.97
CA SER A 106 2.61 -8.98 3.13
C SER A 106 1.28 -8.29 3.38
N TYR A 107 1.30 -6.96 3.37
CA TYR A 107 0.09 -6.15 3.42
C TYR A 107 0.31 -4.85 2.66
N THR A 108 -0.79 -4.26 2.20
CA THR A 108 -0.80 -2.98 1.52
C THR A 108 -1.62 -1.98 2.32
N ILE A 109 -1.13 -0.76 2.36
CA ILE A 109 -1.82 0.38 2.95
C ILE A 109 -2.22 1.32 1.82
N ALA A 110 -3.50 1.67 1.78
CA ALA A 110 -4.02 2.76 0.98
C ALA A 110 -4.12 4.01 1.86
N GLN A 111 -3.24 4.97 1.61
CA GLN A 111 -3.19 6.22 2.36
C GLN A 111 -3.89 7.34 1.60
N TYR A 112 -4.96 7.86 2.20
CA TYR A 112 -5.69 9.05 1.74
C TYR A 112 -5.43 10.25 2.67
N ASN A 113 -5.24 9.97 3.97
CA ASN A 113 -4.99 10.95 5.02
C ASN A 113 -3.55 10.88 5.53
N SER A 114 -2.92 12.04 5.67
CA SER A 114 -1.61 12.22 6.28
C SER A 114 -1.58 13.46 7.18
N SER A 115 -0.52 13.62 7.97
CA SER A 115 -0.31 14.81 8.80
C SER A 115 -0.28 16.13 8.00
N TYR A 116 -0.05 16.06 6.69
CA TYR A 116 0.06 17.22 5.80
C TYR A 116 -1.06 17.29 4.76
N HIS A 117 -1.97 16.30 4.73
CA HIS A 117 -3.05 16.23 3.75
C HIS A 117 -4.27 15.55 4.36
N GLN A 118 -5.36 16.31 4.51
CA GLN A 118 -6.61 15.82 5.05
C GLN A 118 -7.62 15.58 3.91
N ALA A 119 -7.77 14.31 3.52
CA ALA A 119 -8.83 13.84 2.66
C ALA A 119 -10.09 13.50 3.45
N ARG A 120 -11.22 13.40 2.74
CA ARG A 120 -12.49 12.92 3.32
C ARG A 120 -12.52 11.41 3.52
N HIS A 121 -11.66 10.68 2.83
CA HIS A 121 -11.61 9.21 2.86
C HIS A 121 -10.73 8.71 4.01
N LEU A 122 -11.15 7.61 4.65
CA LEU A 122 -10.36 6.92 5.68
C LEU A 122 -9.23 6.12 5.04
N ASN A 123 -8.13 5.95 5.77
CA ASN A 123 -7.04 5.06 5.35
C ASN A 123 -7.53 3.60 5.36
N GLU A 124 -6.90 2.77 4.53
CA GLU A 124 -7.27 1.37 4.33
C GLU A 124 -6.03 0.46 4.44
N CYS A 125 -6.19 -0.74 4.98
CA CYS A 125 -5.18 -1.81 4.93
C CYS A 125 -5.80 -3.13 4.45
N GLY A 126 -5.01 -3.95 3.76
CA GLY A 126 -5.43 -5.23 3.20
C GLY A 126 -4.27 -6.13 2.83
#